data_AF-R1EN20-F1
#
_entry.id   AF-R1EN20-F1
#
_cell.length_a   1.000
_cell.length_b   1.000
_cell.length_c   1.000
_cell.angle_alpha   90.00
_cell.angle_beta   90.00
_cell.angle_gamma   90.00
#
_symmetry.space_group_name_H-M   'P 1'
#
loop_
_entity.id
_entity.type
_entity.pdbx_description
1 polymer ?
#
loop_
_entity_poly.entity_id
_entity_poly.type
_entity_poly.pdbx_seq_one_letter_code
_entity_poly.pdbx_strand_id
1 'polypeptide(L)'
;MESVVEHFDAGYSSREAVVEALRHTGTIICVAGVIMFLAFGSLLIGASPMINQLAFHLCVGVLIDCFVTTKVIIPCAMAMLDLLPGNANFWPRKPPPALTEPTVEPLPPLRRLGSLRNSLSDNARRSAMSPHGVRSMQSPA
;
A
#
# COMPACT_ATOMS: atom_id res chain seq x y z
N MET A 1 -5.53 5.60 2.79
CA MET A 1 -5.09 6.25 4.05
C MET A 1 -5.38 5.38 5.26
N GLU A 2 -6.48 4.62 5.32
CA GLU A 2 -6.76 3.68 6.42
C GLU A 2 -5.63 2.66 6.67
N SER A 3 -5.06 2.02 5.64
CA SER A 3 -4.01 1.02 5.88
C SER A 3 -2.67 1.62 6.38
N VAL A 4 -2.39 2.90 6.11
CA VAL A 4 -1.15 3.56 6.58
C VAL A 4 -1.19 3.80 8.09
N VAL A 5 -2.38 4.12 8.62
CA VAL A 5 -2.61 4.24 10.07
C VAL A 5 -2.53 2.87 10.73
N GLU A 6 -3.11 1.86 10.11
CA GLU A 6 -3.14 0.48 10.62
C GLU A 6 -1.74 -0.17 10.66
N HIS A 7 -0.86 0.18 9.72
CA HIS A 7 0.54 -0.25 9.74
C HIS A 7 1.40 0.63 10.67
N PHE A 8 1.00 1.88 10.93
CA PHE A 8 1.70 2.71 11.91
C PHE A 8 1.50 2.22 13.34
N ASP A 9 0.34 1.68 13.69
CA ASP A 9 0.10 1.10 15.03
C ASP A 9 0.80 -0.25 15.23
N ALA A 10 1.33 -0.86 14.16
CA ALA A 10 1.91 -2.22 14.17
C ALA A 10 3.44 -2.29 14.29
N GLY A 11 4.17 -1.16 14.37
CA GLY A 11 5.61 -1.16 14.68
C GLY A 11 6.60 -1.21 13.52
N TYR A 12 6.15 -0.89 12.30
CA TYR A 12 7.02 -0.81 11.12
C TYR A 12 8.06 0.32 11.24
N SER A 13 9.28 0.09 10.74
CA SER A 13 10.27 1.16 10.62
C SER A 13 9.74 2.27 9.69
N SER A 14 9.92 3.54 10.05
CA SER A 14 9.43 4.69 9.26
C SER A 14 9.83 4.61 7.79
N ARG A 15 10.98 3.99 7.50
CA ARG A 15 11.49 3.81 6.15
C ARG A 15 10.71 2.77 5.35
N GLU A 16 10.34 1.65 5.96
CA GLU A 16 9.57 0.59 5.28
C GLU A 16 8.14 1.02 4.99
N ALA A 17 7.50 1.74 5.92
CA ALA A 17 6.17 2.30 5.70
C ALA A 17 6.15 3.30 4.53
N VAL A 18 7.20 4.13 4.41
CA VAL A 18 7.35 5.07 3.28
C VAL A 18 7.61 4.32 1.97
N VAL A 19 8.45 3.27 1.98
CA VAL A 19 8.72 2.47 0.77
C VAL A 19 7.44 1.79 0.28
N GLU A 20 6.64 1.22 1.18
CA GLU A 20 5.39 0.57 0.78
C GLU A 20 4.34 1.59 0.31
N ALA A 21 4.24 2.75 0.97
CA ALA A 21 3.41 3.85 0.50
C ALA A 21 3.82 4.32 -0.91
N LEU A 22 5.13 4.46 -1.17
CA LEU A 22 5.66 4.83 -2.48
C LEU A 22 5.46 3.74 -3.55
N ARG A 23 5.42 2.47 -3.18
CA ARG A 23 5.10 1.36 -4.11
C ARG A 23 3.68 1.46 -4.63
N HIS A 24 2.73 1.70 -3.73
CA HIS A 24 1.32 1.81 -4.10
C HIS A 24 1.00 3.10 -4.86
N THR A 25 1.55 4.23 -4.41
CA THR A 25 1.25 5.55 -5.00
C THR A 25 2.13 5.88 -6.21
N GLY A 26 3.33 5.30 -6.32
CA GLY A 26 4.28 5.60 -7.38
C GLY A 26 3.73 5.33 -8.79
N THR A 27 2.96 4.25 -8.96
CA THR A 27 2.31 3.94 -10.24
C THR A 27 1.27 4.99 -10.62
N ILE A 28 0.45 5.43 -9.66
CA ILE A 28 -0.59 6.45 -9.90
C ILE A 28 0.06 7.77 -10.34
N ILE A 29 1.14 8.17 -9.67
CA ILE A 29 1.88 9.40 -9.99
C ILE A 29 2.50 9.32 -11.39
N CYS A 30 3.10 8.17 -11.75
CA CYS A 30 3.64 7.98 -13.10
C CYS A 30 2.56 8.08 -14.18
N VAL A 31 1.39 7.48 -13.95
CA VAL A 31 0.26 7.57 -14.89
C VAL A 31 -0.21 9.02 -15.05
N ALA A 32 -0.36 9.76 -13.95
CA ALA A 32 -0.71 11.18 -14.00
C ALA A 32 0.33 12.01 -14.77
N GLY A 33 1.63 11.76 -14.53
CA GLY A 33 2.72 12.43 -15.24
C GLY A 33 2.71 12.18 -16.74
N VAL A 34 2.44 10.93 -17.17
CA VAL A 34 2.30 10.59 -18.59
C VAL A 34 1.13 11.34 -19.24
N ILE A 35 -0.02 11.42 -18.57
CA ILE A 35 -1.18 12.15 -19.09
C ILE A 35 -0.88 13.65 -19.23
N MET A 36 -0.22 14.26 -18.24
CA MET A 36 0.19 15.66 -18.32
C MET A 36 1.22 15.91 -19.42
N PHE A 37 2.18 15.00 -19.60
CA PHE A 37 3.15 15.08 -20.69
C PHE A 37 2.46 15.05 -22.05
N LEU A 38 1.44 14.21 -22.24
CA LEU A 38 0.66 14.18 -23.48
C LEU A 38 -0.15 15.47 -23.68
N ALA A 39 -0.74 16.00 -22.60
CA ALA A 39 -1.49 17.26 -22.65
C ALA A 39 -0.60 18.42 -23.10
N PHE A 40 0.57 18.61 -22.48
CA PHE A 40 1.54 19.63 -22.91
C PHE A 40 2.20 19.30 -24.25
N GLY A 41 2.40 18.01 -24.52
CA GLY A 41 2.87 17.51 -25.82
C GLY A 41 1.99 17.95 -26.97
N SER A 42 0.67 17.98 -26.76
CA SER A 42 -0.27 18.46 -27.78
C SER A 42 -0.06 19.94 -28.16
N LEU A 43 0.44 20.77 -27.24
CA LEU A 43 0.70 22.19 -27.52
C LEU A 43 1.88 22.38 -28.48
N LEU A 44 2.80 21.41 -28.59
CA LEU A 44 3.94 21.47 -29.53
C LEU A 44 3.51 21.37 -31.00
N ILE A 45 2.30 20.86 -31.25
CA ILE A 45 1.72 20.78 -32.60
C ILE A 45 1.24 22.17 -33.07
N GLY A 46 1.19 23.16 -32.17
CA GLY A 46 0.83 24.53 -32.49
C GLY A 46 1.81 25.23 -33.44
N ALA A 47 1.30 26.13 -34.28
CA ALA A 47 2.09 26.88 -35.26
C ALA A 47 2.92 28.02 -34.65
N SER A 48 2.65 28.42 -33.40
CA SER A 48 3.33 29.54 -32.76
C SER A 48 4.64 29.09 -32.09
N PRO A 49 5.81 29.60 -32.53
CA PRO A 49 7.09 29.23 -31.93
C PRO A 49 7.21 29.61 -30.45
N MET A 50 6.52 30.69 -30.03
CA MET A 50 6.45 31.10 -28.62
C MET A 50 5.76 30.03 -27.75
N ILE A 51 4.65 29.47 -28.23
CA ILE A 51 3.89 28.44 -27.51
C ILE A 51 4.69 27.14 -27.47
N ASN A 52 5.38 26.78 -28.54
CA ASN A 52 6.20 25.57 -28.58
C ASN A 52 7.38 25.62 -27.60
N GLN A 53 8.03 26.77 -27.45
CA GLN A 53 9.09 26.95 -26.45
C GLN A 53 8.57 26.80 -25.02
N LEU A 54 7.41 27.38 -24.72
CA LEU A 54 6.76 27.25 -23.42
C LEU A 54 6.35 25.79 -23.16
N ALA A 55 5.72 25.15 -24.13
CA ALA A 55 5.25 23.77 -24.01
C ALA A 55 6.42 22.78 -23.84
N PHE A 56 7.55 23.02 -24.51
CA PHE A 56 8.78 22.25 -24.30
C PHE A 56 9.27 22.35 -22.85
N HIS A 57 9.30 23.56 -22.27
CA HIS A 57 9.65 23.74 -20.85
C HIS A 57 8.70 23.00 -19.92
N LEU A 58 7.38 23.04 -20.20
CA LEU A 58 6.38 22.34 -19.40
C LEU A 58 6.51 20.82 -19.48
N CYS A 59 6.74 20.27 -20.68
CA CYS A 59 6.98 18.85 -20.88
C CYS A 59 8.20 18.36 -20.09
N VAL A 60 9.32 19.09 -20.17
CA VAL A 60 10.54 18.77 -19.41
C VAL A 60 10.31 18.93 -17.92
N GLY A 61 9.61 19.99 -17.50
CA GLY A 61 9.27 20.26 -16.11
C GLY A 61 8.45 19.14 -15.47
N VAL A 62 7.43 18.63 -16.16
CA VAL A 62 6.59 17.53 -15.65
C VAL A 62 7.36 16.22 -15.53
N LEU A 63 8.23 15.92 -16.50
CA LEU A 63 9.08 14.74 -16.43
C LEU A 63 10.00 14.82 -15.20
N ILE A 64 10.65 15.97 -15.01
CA ILE A 64 11.51 16.19 -13.85
C ILE A 64 10.69 16.14 -12.55
N ASP A 65 9.53 16.80 -12.46
CA ASP A 65 8.70 16.86 -11.26
C ASP A 65 8.27 15.47 -10.77
N CYS A 66 7.73 14.63 -11.66
CA CYS A 66 7.29 13.28 -11.30
C CYS A 66 8.44 12.42 -10.73
N PHE A 67 9.68 12.59 -11.21
CA PHE A 67 10.83 11.85 -10.69
C PHE A 67 11.42 12.51 -9.45
N VAL A 68 11.67 13.82 -9.49
CA VAL A 68 12.34 14.57 -8.42
C VAL A 68 11.46 14.62 -7.18
N THR A 69 10.20 15.03 -7.32
CA THR A 69 9.31 15.20 -6.18
C THR A 69 9.04 13.86 -5.50
N THR A 70 8.69 12.81 -6.28
CA THR A 70 8.34 11.51 -5.69
C THR A 70 9.54 10.68 -5.25
N LYS A 71 10.60 10.59 -6.07
CA LYS A 71 11.72 9.69 -5.77
C LYS A 71 12.79 10.33 -4.88
N VAL A 72 12.86 11.65 -4.81
CA VAL A 72 13.93 12.36 -4.10
C VAL A 72 13.39 13.25 -2.99
N ILE A 73 12.48 14.18 -3.29
CA ILE A 73 12.04 15.18 -2.30
C ILE A 73 11.29 14.52 -1.14
N ILE A 74 10.31 13.66 -1.40
CA ILE A 74 9.53 12.99 -0.34
C ILE A 74 10.43 12.19 0.61
N PRO A 75 11.29 11.25 0.16
CA PRO A 75 12.14 10.48 1.07
C PRO A 75 13.21 11.35 1.73
N CYS A 76 13.75 12.36 1.04
CA CYS A 76 14.76 13.25 1.61
C CYS A 76 14.16 14.18 2.67
N ALA A 77 12.93 14.66 2.49
CA ALA A 77 12.21 15.44 3.48
C ALA A 77 11.92 14.60 4.74
N MET A 78 11.47 13.35 4.56
CA MET A 78 11.24 12.42 5.68
C MET A 78 12.56 12.13 6.43
N ALA A 79 13.67 11.92 5.71
CA ALA A 79 14.98 11.72 6.33
C ALA A 79 15.50 12.99 7.05
N MET A 80 15.28 14.19 6.49
CA MET A 80 15.65 15.44 7.15
C MET A 80 14.82 15.71 8.42
N LEU A 81 13.52 15.37 8.41
CA LEU A 81 12.64 15.50 9.56
C LEU A 81 12.98 14.49 10.68
N ASP A 82 13.53 13.33 10.33
CA ASP A 82 14.02 12.31 11.27
C ASP A 82 15.32 12.76 11.99
N LEU A 83 16.15 13.55 11.32
CA LEU A 83 17.39 14.11 11.89
C LEU A 83 17.15 15.19 12.96
N LEU A 84 15.92 15.70 13.11
CA LEU A 84 15.59 16.73 14.09
C LEU A 84 15.28 16.09 15.46
N PRO A 85 15.98 16.48 16.55
CA PRO A 85 15.74 15.92 17.87
C PRO A 85 14.32 16.24 18.34
N GLY A 86 13.49 15.21 18.50
CA GLY A 86 12.07 15.34 18.88
C GLY A 86 11.10 14.52 18.03
N ASN A 87 11.57 13.82 16.99
CA ASN A 87 10.70 12.99 16.15
C ASN A 87 9.50 13.80 15.61
N ALA A 88 9.81 14.94 14.99
CA ALA A 88 8.81 15.86 14.44
C ALA A 88 8.05 15.25 13.25
N ASN A 89 8.58 14.19 12.63
CA ASN A 89 7.99 13.54 11.47
C ASN A 89 6.57 12.99 11.72
N PHE A 90 6.23 12.69 12.97
CA PHE A 90 4.94 12.07 13.32
C PHE A 90 4.12 12.85 14.33
N TRP A 91 4.59 14.00 14.83
CA TRP A 91 3.89 14.76 15.87
C TRP A 91 2.43 15.07 15.46
N PRO A 92 1.39 14.62 16.20
CA PRO A 92 1.36 14.15 17.61
C PRO A 92 1.47 12.62 17.87
N ARG A 93 1.65 11.77 16.85
CA ARG A 93 1.85 10.32 16.98
C ARG A 93 3.33 9.99 17.25
N LYS A 94 3.62 9.09 18.19
CA LYS A 94 5.00 8.60 18.44
C LYS A 94 5.28 7.39 17.53
N PRO A 95 6.49 7.25 16.96
CA PRO A 95 6.91 6.08 16.22
C PRO A 95 6.88 4.90 17.18
N PRO A 96 6.27 3.78 16.81
CA PRO A 96 6.39 2.59 17.62
C PRO A 96 7.84 2.09 17.55
N PRO A 97 8.31 1.41 18.61
CA PRO A 97 9.68 0.93 18.69
C PRO A 97 9.97 0.00 17.51
N ALA A 98 11.13 0.17 16.89
CA ALA A 98 11.56 -0.58 15.71
C ALA A 98 11.42 -2.09 15.95
N LEU A 99 10.33 -2.69 15.48
CA LEU A 99 10.21 -4.13 15.39
C LEU A 99 10.93 -4.55 14.12
N THR A 100 12.08 -5.17 14.33
CA THR A 100 12.69 -6.03 13.34
C THR A 100 11.68 -7.14 13.04
N GLU A 101 11.44 -7.37 11.75
CA GLU A 101 10.56 -8.36 11.12
C GLU A 101 9.16 -7.86 10.73
N PRO A 102 8.80 -7.98 9.43
CA PRO A 102 7.47 -7.65 8.96
C PRO A 102 6.46 -8.56 9.68
N THR A 103 5.43 -7.96 10.28
CA THR A 103 4.31 -8.68 10.89
C THR A 103 3.51 -9.41 9.80
N VAL A 104 4.05 -10.53 9.33
CA VAL A 104 3.23 -11.68 8.93
C VAL A 104 2.50 -12.05 10.21
N GLU A 105 1.16 -12.00 10.21
CA GLU A 105 0.35 -12.60 11.27
C GLU A 105 1.00 -13.94 11.63
N PRO A 106 1.42 -14.19 12.89
CA PRO A 106 2.14 -15.41 13.20
C PRO A 106 1.24 -16.57 12.80
N LEU A 107 1.64 -17.27 11.73
CA LEU A 107 0.93 -18.44 11.23
C LEU A 107 0.53 -19.27 12.46
N PRO A 108 -0.78 -19.55 12.65
CA PRO A 108 -1.26 -20.19 13.85
C PRO A 108 -0.36 -21.38 14.14
N PRO A 109 0.13 -21.54 15.39
CA PRO A 109 1.21 -22.47 15.69
C PRO A 109 0.88 -23.82 15.06
N LEU A 110 1.82 -24.46 14.36
CA LEU A 110 1.56 -25.69 13.60
C LEU A 110 0.82 -26.77 14.42
N ARG A 111 0.92 -26.69 15.76
CA ARG A 111 0.11 -27.41 16.74
C ARG A 111 -1.41 -27.18 16.62
N ARG A 112 -1.88 -25.93 16.47
CA ARG A 112 -3.29 -25.57 16.19
C ARG A 112 -3.74 -26.07 14.82
N LEU A 113 -2.88 -26.01 13.80
CA LEU A 113 -3.21 -26.60 12.49
C LEU A 113 -3.33 -28.13 12.58
N GLY A 114 -2.50 -28.77 13.39
CA GLY A 114 -2.62 -30.20 13.72
C GLY A 114 -3.93 -30.55 14.41
N SER A 115 -4.37 -29.75 15.39
CA SER A 115 -5.67 -29.98 16.05
C SER A 115 -6.84 -29.77 15.09
N LEU A 116 -6.78 -28.74 14.22
CA LEU A 116 -7.82 -28.50 13.21
C LEU A 116 -7.87 -29.62 12.16
N ARG A 117 -6.71 -30.12 11.70
CA ARG A 117 -6.64 -31.27 10.79
C ARG A 117 -7.28 -32.52 11.42
N ASN A 118 -7.01 -32.78 12.69
CA ASN A 118 -7.58 -33.93 13.39
C ASN A 118 -9.11 -33.76 13.55
N SER A 119 -9.57 -32.59 13.99
CA SER A 119 -11.00 -32.29 14.13
C SER A 119 -11.77 -32.37 12.80
N LEU A 120 -11.16 -31.93 11.69
CA LEU A 120 -11.76 -32.06 10.35
C LEU A 120 -11.80 -33.51 9.89
N SER A 121 -10.77 -34.30 10.17
CA SER A 121 -10.75 -35.74 9.85
C SER A 121 -11.79 -36.53 10.65
N ASP A 122 -12.01 -36.14 11.91
CA ASP A 122 -13.03 -36.72 12.78
C ASP A 122 -14.43 -36.33 12.33
N ASN A 123 -14.63 -35.07 11.94
CA ASN A 123 -15.91 -34.60 11.42
C ASN A 123 -16.25 -35.24 10.07
N ALA A 124 -15.27 -35.38 9.16
CA ALA A 124 -15.45 -36.05 7.88
C ALA A 124 -15.80 -37.55 8.04
N ARG A 125 -15.18 -38.24 9.01
CA ARG A 125 -15.54 -39.62 9.38
C ARG A 125 -16.95 -39.71 9.94
N ARG A 126 -17.36 -38.76 10.79
CA ARG A 126 -18.73 -38.67 11.33
C ARG A 126 -19.77 -38.40 10.25
N SER A 127 -19.48 -37.54 9.28
CA SER A 127 -20.35 -37.27 8.14
C SER A 127 -20.46 -38.47 7.20
N ALA A 128 -19.40 -39.26 7.01
CA ALA A 128 -19.44 -40.49 6.22
C ALA A 128 -20.18 -41.65 6.93
N MET A 129 -20.25 -41.64 8.27
CA MET A 129 -20.95 -42.64 9.09
C MET A 129 -22.40 -42.25 9.44
N SER A 130 -22.93 -41.14 8.92
CA SER A 130 -24.33 -40.77 9.09
C SER A 130 -25.15 -41.15 7.85
N PRO A 131 -25.71 -42.37 7.78
CA PRO A 131 -26.83 -42.65 6.91
C PRO A 131 -28.08 -42.06 7.59
N HIS A 132 -28.64 -41.01 6.95
CA HIS A 132 -29.90 -40.33 7.26
C HIS A 132 -29.85 -39.06 8.11
N GLY A 133 -30.35 -37.97 7.50
CA GLY A 133 -30.64 -36.72 8.22
C GLY A 133 -31.13 -35.55 7.37
N VAL A 134 -31.38 -35.69 6.06
CA VAL A 134 -32.14 -34.68 5.29
C VAL A 134 -33.63 -34.86 5.62
N ARG A 135 -34.04 -34.29 6.76
CA ARG A 135 -35.43 -34.03 7.17
C ARG A 135 -35.28 -33.12 8.40
N SER A 136 -35.69 -31.86 8.43
CA SER A 136 -36.96 -31.30 8.00
C SER A 136 -36.85 -29.78 7.85
N MET A 137 -37.03 -29.27 6.62
CA MET A 137 -37.72 -27.99 6.44
C MET A 137 -39.19 -28.22 6.86
N GLN A 138 -39.51 -27.91 8.12
CA GLN A 138 -40.83 -27.39 8.55
C GLN A 138 -40.57 -25.89 8.77
N SER A 139 -41.39 -24.91 8.40
CA SER A 139 -42.86 -24.73 8.36
C SER A 139 -43.11 -23.30 7.77
N PRO A 140 -44.33 -22.72 7.68
CA PRO A 140 -45.70 -23.25 7.73
C PRO A 140 -46.55 -22.82 6.50
N ALA A 141 -47.80 -23.30 6.50
CA ALA A 141 -48.92 -22.73 5.72
C ALA A 141 -49.43 -21.42 6.35
#